data_AF-A0AAW0AZ04-F1
#
_entry.id   AF-A0AAW0AZ04-F1
#
_cell.length_a   1.000
_cell.length_b   1.000
_cell.length_c   1.000
_cell.angle_alpha   90.00
_cell.angle_beta   90.00
_cell.angle_gamma   90.00
#
_symmetry.space_group_name_H-M   'P 1'
#
loop_
_entity.id
_entity.type
_entity.pdbx_description
1 polymer ?
#
loop_
_entity_poly.entity_id
_entity_poly.type
_entity_poly.pdbx_seq_one_letter_code
_entity_poly.pdbx_strand_id
1 'polypeptide(L)'
;MCSPENPTFQQRVGHVNMMADVVLVNASVEDLRAILRAMLSSKTPGLLASFLTSTRARLHQRVWNGSAHDAENTPNSISDLFPSDDEDAPTPQLLACLSRARMLYGSGLGFSSLSHLVAVVRSTIGRRWPPEGKITDILVMVDADIAQGLQACREEIQGGGVVDYAAGRAVLEKLTSVLEESEKDVEAWGGEYPFERGFFSVRDFKL
;
A
#
# COMPACT_ATOMS: atom_id res chain seq x y z
N MET A 1 25.93 22.35 -46.47
CA MET A 1 26.47 21.84 -45.18
C MET A 1 25.38 22.03 -44.14
N CYS A 2 24.76 20.93 -43.72
CA CYS A 2 23.68 20.89 -42.73
C CYS A 2 24.21 21.20 -41.33
N SER A 3 23.59 22.14 -40.64
CA SER A 3 23.65 22.22 -39.17
C SER A 3 22.58 21.28 -38.59
N PRO A 4 22.90 20.44 -37.60
CA PRO A 4 21.87 19.69 -36.90
C PRO A 4 21.26 20.58 -35.82
N GLU A 5 19.98 20.92 -35.97
CA GLU A 5 19.17 21.42 -34.87
C GLU A 5 18.99 20.28 -33.86
N ASN A 6 19.52 20.48 -32.66
CA ASN A 6 19.28 19.61 -31.53
C ASN A 6 18.02 20.14 -30.81
N PRO A 7 16.87 19.45 -30.84
CA PRO A 7 15.74 19.88 -30.05
C PRO A 7 16.05 19.58 -28.58
N THR A 8 16.41 20.62 -27.83
CA THR A 8 16.42 20.58 -26.37
C THR A 8 15.03 20.18 -25.89
N PHE A 9 14.91 18.95 -25.39
CA PHE A 9 13.80 18.52 -24.55
C PHE A 9 13.80 19.41 -23.30
N GLN A 10 13.11 20.55 -23.36
CA GLN A 10 12.78 21.32 -22.17
C GLN A 10 11.72 20.54 -21.39
N GLN A 11 12.20 19.77 -20.42
CA GLN A 11 11.40 19.21 -19.35
C GLN A 11 10.80 20.39 -18.57
N ARG A 12 9.58 20.80 -18.91
CA ARG A 12 8.86 21.85 -18.17
C ARG A 12 8.41 21.27 -16.84
N VAL A 13 9.29 21.31 -15.85
CA VAL A 13 8.86 21.30 -14.45
C VAL A 13 8.15 22.64 -14.25
N GLY A 14 6.81 22.61 -14.18
CA GLY A 14 6.03 23.81 -13.90
C GLY A 14 6.49 24.39 -12.57
N HIS A 15 7.00 25.63 -12.58
CA HIS A 15 7.40 26.32 -11.36
C HIS A 15 6.18 26.40 -10.44
N VAL A 16 6.26 25.82 -9.24
CA VAL A 16 5.21 25.97 -8.23
C VAL A 16 5.13 27.46 -7.91
N ASN A 17 3.93 28.02 -7.87
CA ASN A 17 3.76 29.44 -7.54
C ASN A 17 4.44 29.73 -6.18
N MET A 18 5.26 30.79 -6.11
CA MET A 18 6.03 31.11 -4.90
C MET A 18 5.15 31.24 -3.64
N MET A 19 3.94 31.79 -3.76
CA MET A 19 3.00 31.87 -2.62
C MET A 19 2.52 30.49 -2.19
N ALA A 20 2.25 29.60 -3.14
CA ALA A 20 1.89 28.21 -2.84
C ALA A 20 3.04 27.45 -2.18
N ASP A 21 4.27 27.68 -2.62
CA ASP A 21 5.47 27.05 -2.05
C ASP A 21 5.69 27.48 -0.59
N VAL A 22 5.52 28.77 -0.28
CA VAL A 22 5.58 29.28 1.10
C VAL A 22 4.52 28.61 1.99
N VAL A 23 3.30 28.40 1.49
CA VAL A 23 2.27 27.64 2.23
C VAL A 23 2.71 26.19 2.44
N LEU A 24 3.21 25.51 1.41
CA LEU A 24 3.64 24.11 1.50
C LEU A 24 4.78 23.90 2.50
N VAL A 25 5.70 24.85 2.61
CA VAL A 25 6.85 24.78 3.53
C VAL A 25 6.46 25.03 4.98
N ASN A 26 5.43 25.84 5.24
CA ASN A 26 5.11 26.32 6.59
C ASN A 26 3.81 25.73 7.17
N ALA A 27 2.94 25.13 6.35
CA ALA A 27 1.70 24.54 6.81
C ALA A 27 1.95 23.28 7.66
N SER A 28 1.14 23.10 8.72
CA SER A 28 1.13 21.85 9.47
C SER A 28 0.61 20.70 8.61
N VAL A 29 0.89 19.46 9.01
CA VAL A 29 0.37 18.28 8.28
C VAL A 29 -1.16 18.25 8.35
N GLU A 30 -1.73 18.70 9.45
CA GLU A 30 -3.17 18.84 9.67
C GLU A 30 -3.79 19.85 8.71
N ASP A 31 -3.16 21.03 8.55
CA ASP A 31 -3.61 22.05 7.61
C ASP A 31 -3.51 21.56 6.16
N LEU A 32 -2.39 20.93 5.79
CA LEU A 32 -2.22 20.35 4.46
C LEU A 32 -3.30 19.30 4.15
N ARG A 33 -3.62 18.43 5.11
CA ARG A 33 -4.72 17.45 4.96
C ARG A 33 -6.07 18.14 4.82
N ALA A 34 -6.35 19.19 5.61
CA ALA A 34 -7.60 19.93 5.54
C ALA A 34 -7.77 20.65 4.18
N ILE A 35 -6.72 21.34 3.72
CA ILE A 35 -6.68 22.03 2.42
C ILE A 35 -6.89 21.01 1.29
N LEU A 36 -6.14 19.90 1.28
CA LEU A 36 -6.27 18.87 0.25
C LEU A 36 -7.66 18.25 0.22
N ARG A 37 -8.27 17.97 1.38
CA ARG A 37 -9.65 17.46 1.43
C ARG A 37 -10.64 18.47 0.88
N ALA A 38 -10.51 19.75 1.24
CA ALA A 38 -11.37 20.81 0.71
C ALA A 38 -11.22 20.94 -0.81
N MET A 39 -9.99 20.90 -1.32
CA MET A 39 -9.69 20.90 -2.76
C MET A 39 -10.34 19.71 -3.46
N LEU A 40 -10.11 18.48 -2.98
CA LEU A 40 -10.69 17.27 -3.59
C LEU A 40 -12.22 17.25 -3.51
N SER A 41 -12.81 17.88 -2.49
CA SER A 41 -14.26 17.98 -2.30
C SER A 41 -14.92 19.08 -3.12
N SER A 42 -14.14 20.02 -3.70
CA SER A 42 -14.65 21.14 -4.50
C SER A 42 -15.34 20.72 -5.82
N LYS A 43 -15.30 19.42 -6.16
CA LYS A 43 -15.82 18.85 -7.42
C LYS A 43 -15.23 19.50 -8.68
N THR A 44 -14.07 20.14 -8.56
CA THR A 44 -13.32 20.65 -9.71
C THR A 44 -13.01 19.50 -10.68
N PRO A 45 -13.48 19.55 -11.93
CA PRO A 45 -13.27 18.47 -12.89
C PRO A 45 -11.78 18.16 -13.08
N GLY A 46 -11.42 16.87 -13.05
CA GLY A 46 -10.05 16.40 -13.29
C GLY A 46 -9.08 16.58 -12.11
N LEU A 47 -9.45 17.30 -11.05
CA LEU A 47 -8.55 17.53 -9.90
C LEU A 47 -8.20 16.23 -9.17
N LEU A 48 -9.20 15.41 -8.85
CA LEU A 48 -8.98 14.11 -8.20
C LEU A 48 -8.10 13.19 -9.08
N ALA A 49 -8.38 13.12 -10.38
CA ALA A 49 -7.60 12.31 -11.32
C ALA A 49 -6.13 12.78 -11.41
N SER A 50 -5.91 14.09 -11.41
CA SER A 50 -4.56 14.69 -11.43
C SER A 50 -3.81 14.43 -10.14
N PHE A 51 -4.50 14.55 -8.99
CA PHE A 51 -3.96 14.22 -7.68
C PHE A 51 -3.53 12.75 -7.59
N LEU A 52 -4.40 11.82 -7.98
CA LEU A 52 -4.10 10.38 -7.96
C LEU A 52 -2.97 10.03 -8.94
N THR A 53 -2.94 10.64 -10.13
CA THR A 53 -1.87 10.42 -11.12
C THR A 53 -0.52 10.91 -10.59
N SER A 54 -0.48 12.09 -9.98
CA SER A 54 0.73 12.64 -9.37
C SER A 54 1.19 11.80 -8.16
N THR A 55 0.24 11.32 -7.36
CA THR A 55 0.49 10.42 -6.24
C THR A 55 1.12 9.12 -6.72
N ARG A 56 0.54 8.44 -7.71
CA ARG A 56 1.09 7.22 -8.30
C ARG A 56 2.50 7.44 -8.85
N ALA A 57 2.70 8.51 -9.62
CA ALA A 57 4.02 8.85 -10.17
C ALA A 57 5.07 9.02 -9.06
N ARG A 58 4.72 9.71 -7.97
CA ARG A 58 5.60 9.89 -6.82
C ARG A 58 5.90 8.56 -6.10
N LEU A 59 4.90 7.70 -5.94
CA LEU A 59 5.05 6.40 -5.29
C LEU A 59 5.94 5.47 -6.12
N HIS A 60 5.74 5.42 -7.45
CA HIS A 60 6.61 4.66 -8.36
C HIS A 60 8.04 5.18 -8.39
N GLN A 61 8.25 6.50 -8.39
CA GLN A 61 9.60 7.08 -8.32
C GLN A 61 10.35 6.69 -7.05
N ARG A 62 9.65 6.59 -5.91
CA ARG A 62 10.28 6.12 -4.65
C ARG A 62 10.69 4.65 -4.74
N VAL A 63 9.82 3.80 -5.30
CA VAL A 63 10.12 2.38 -5.56
C VAL A 63 11.30 2.22 -6.53
N TRP A 64 11.35 3.00 -7.60
CA TRP A 64 12.41 2.92 -8.63
C TRP A 64 13.76 3.46 -8.16
N ASN A 65 13.78 4.54 -7.38
CA ASN A 65 15.01 5.20 -6.97
C ASN A 65 15.70 4.53 -5.77
N GLY A 66 15.16 3.43 -5.23
CA GLY A 66 15.72 2.73 -4.07
C GLY A 66 16.05 3.70 -2.93
N SER A 67 15.23 4.74 -2.76
CA SER A 67 15.53 5.85 -1.85
C SER A 67 15.76 5.25 -0.46
N ALA A 68 16.87 5.60 0.20
CA ALA A 68 17.31 5.02 1.49
C ALA A 68 16.20 4.96 2.57
N HIS A 69 15.17 5.81 2.45
CA HIS A 69 13.98 5.82 3.28
C HIS A 69 13.03 4.62 3.11
N ASP A 70 13.04 3.93 1.96
CA ASP A 70 12.26 2.71 1.71
C ASP A 70 13.02 1.45 2.17
N ALA A 71 14.36 1.48 2.21
CA ALA A 71 15.18 0.40 2.79
C ALA A 71 15.04 0.30 4.33
N GLU A 72 14.68 1.40 5.00
CA GLU A 72 14.32 1.41 6.42
C GLU A 72 12.88 0.94 6.70
N ASN A 73 11.97 1.02 5.73
CA ASN A 73 10.55 0.70 5.90
C ASN A 73 10.10 -0.61 5.24
N THR A 74 10.99 -1.25 4.48
CA THR A 74 10.80 -2.63 4.04
C THR A 74 11.40 -3.51 5.14
N PRO A 75 10.62 -4.37 5.82
CA PRO A 75 11.14 -5.20 6.89
C PRO A 75 12.30 -6.04 6.35
N ASN A 76 13.51 -5.83 6.91
CA ASN A 76 14.68 -6.62 6.55
C ASN A 76 14.52 -8.10 6.98
N SER A 77 13.63 -8.35 7.94
CA SER A 77 13.15 -9.67 8.30
C SER A 77 11.63 -9.66 8.55
N ILE A 78 10.96 -10.71 8.06
CA ILE A 78 9.55 -11.05 8.34
C ILE A 78 9.31 -11.12 9.86
N SER A 79 10.35 -11.46 10.64
CA SER A 79 10.32 -11.53 12.10
C SER A 79 10.13 -10.16 12.78
N ASP A 80 10.45 -9.05 12.12
CA ASP A 80 10.39 -7.71 12.74
C ASP A 80 8.99 -7.10 12.74
N LEU A 81 8.05 -7.72 12.01
CA LEU A 81 6.69 -7.20 11.87
C LEU A 81 5.85 -7.46 13.13
N PHE A 82 6.09 -8.52 13.88
CA PHE A 82 5.30 -8.80 15.07
C PHE A 82 6.18 -8.82 16.32
N PRO A 83 5.62 -8.38 17.46
CA PRO A 83 6.31 -8.44 18.74
C PRO A 83 6.80 -9.86 19.08
N SER A 84 7.69 -9.97 20.06
CA SER A 84 7.96 -11.26 20.70
C SER A 84 6.70 -11.75 21.43
N ASP A 85 6.55 -13.05 21.65
CA ASP A 85 5.31 -13.69 22.14
C ASP A 85 4.73 -13.11 23.46
N ASP A 86 5.54 -12.36 24.23
CA ASP A 86 5.15 -11.73 25.50
C ASP A 86 4.65 -10.26 25.38
N GLU A 87 4.68 -9.65 24.19
CA GLU A 87 4.28 -8.25 23.99
C GLU A 87 2.97 -8.11 23.18
N ASP A 88 1.96 -7.46 23.76
CA ASP A 88 0.67 -7.16 23.09
C ASP A 88 0.69 -5.81 22.34
N ALA A 89 1.86 -5.28 21.97
CA ALA A 89 1.99 -4.01 21.28
C ALA A 89 2.45 -4.21 19.82
N PRO A 90 1.78 -3.60 18.83
CA PRO A 90 2.26 -3.67 17.46
C PRO A 90 3.60 -2.99 17.29
N THR A 91 4.47 -3.60 16.50
CA THR A 91 5.76 -3.01 16.17
C THR A 91 5.56 -1.76 15.30
N PRO A 92 6.44 -0.75 15.42
CA PRO A 92 6.47 0.38 14.50
C PRO A 92 6.58 -0.04 13.03
N GLN A 93 7.30 -1.13 12.76
CA GLN A 93 7.52 -1.70 11.43
C GLN A 93 6.22 -2.22 10.82
N LEU A 94 5.36 -2.88 11.60
CA LEU A 94 4.02 -3.30 11.16
C LEU A 94 3.15 -2.10 10.82
N LEU A 95 3.10 -1.11 11.70
CA LEU A 95 2.30 0.09 11.46
C LEU A 95 2.79 0.84 10.21
N ALA A 96 4.10 0.91 9.98
CA ALA A 96 4.68 1.49 8.77
C ALA A 96 4.32 0.69 7.52
N CYS A 97 4.44 -0.64 7.57
CA CYS A 97 4.08 -1.52 6.46
C CYS A 97 2.59 -1.40 6.09
N LEU A 98 1.70 -1.39 7.08
CA LEU A 98 0.26 -1.19 6.86
C LEU A 98 -0.02 0.20 6.30
N SER A 99 0.55 1.26 6.87
CA SER A 99 0.42 2.62 6.33
C SER A 99 0.85 2.70 4.86
N ARG A 100 1.94 2.02 4.50
CA ARG A 100 2.41 1.92 3.12
C ARG A 100 1.44 1.18 2.21
N ALA A 101 0.92 0.03 2.64
CA ALA A 101 -0.09 -0.72 1.89
C ALA A 101 -1.33 0.15 1.62
N ARG A 102 -1.80 0.89 2.63
CA ARG A 102 -2.96 1.79 2.54
C ARG A 102 -2.76 2.94 1.58
N MET A 103 -1.56 3.55 1.59
CA MET A 103 -1.20 4.56 0.60
C MET A 103 -1.20 4.01 -0.82
N LEU A 104 -0.72 2.78 -1.02
CA LEU A 104 -0.65 2.14 -2.33
C LEU A 104 -2.05 1.84 -2.88
N TYR A 105 -2.90 1.11 -2.14
CA TYR A 105 -4.25 0.80 -2.64
C TYR A 105 -5.10 2.07 -2.77
N GLY A 106 -4.94 3.04 -1.86
CA GLY A 106 -5.66 4.33 -1.92
C GLY A 106 -5.24 5.20 -3.11
N SER A 107 -4.10 4.91 -3.73
CA SER A 107 -3.64 5.57 -4.95
C SER A 107 -3.98 4.82 -6.24
N GLY A 108 -4.66 3.67 -6.14
CA GLY A 108 -4.96 2.80 -7.28
C GLY A 108 -3.79 1.91 -7.72
N LEU A 109 -2.87 1.57 -6.80
CA LEU A 109 -1.78 0.62 -7.00
C LEU A 109 -2.05 -0.65 -6.17
N GLY A 110 -3.11 -1.38 -6.55
CA GLY A 110 -3.61 -2.53 -5.81
C GLY A 110 -2.61 -3.68 -5.74
N PHE A 111 -1.99 -4.09 -6.85
CA PHE A 111 -1.06 -5.23 -6.81
C PHE A 111 0.20 -4.93 -5.97
N SER A 112 0.64 -3.67 -5.99
CA SER A 112 1.76 -3.21 -5.17
C SER A 112 1.40 -3.22 -3.67
N SER A 113 0.17 -2.87 -3.31
CA SER A 113 -0.27 -2.93 -1.91
C SER A 113 -0.38 -4.36 -1.41
N LEU A 114 -0.93 -5.28 -2.21
CA LEU A 114 -1.08 -6.69 -1.85
C LEU A 114 0.27 -7.34 -1.53
N SER A 115 1.34 -6.96 -2.24
CA SER A 115 2.68 -7.47 -1.96
C SER A 115 3.16 -7.17 -0.52
N HIS A 116 2.73 -6.04 0.06
CA HIS A 116 3.03 -5.70 1.46
C HIS A 116 2.17 -6.51 2.42
N LEU A 117 0.88 -6.68 2.10
CA LEU A 117 -0.05 -7.46 2.92
C LEU A 117 0.32 -8.95 2.93
N VAL A 118 0.86 -9.49 1.83
CA VAL A 118 1.45 -10.85 1.78
C VAL A 118 2.55 -11.00 2.82
N ALA A 119 3.44 -10.01 2.96
CA ALA A 119 4.51 -10.06 3.95
C ALA A 119 3.94 -10.07 5.38
N VAL A 120 2.92 -9.24 5.65
CA VAL A 120 2.25 -9.18 6.96
C VAL A 120 1.58 -10.51 7.30
N VAL A 121 0.78 -11.08 6.40
CA VAL A 121 0.12 -12.38 6.62
C VAL A 121 1.15 -13.49 6.77
N ARG A 122 2.22 -13.49 5.97
CA ARG A 122 3.30 -14.47 6.12
C ARG A 122 3.97 -14.38 7.50
N SER A 123 4.09 -13.18 8.06
CA SER A 123 4.68 -12.98 9.39
C SER A 123 3.83 -13.49 10.54
N THR A 124 2.56 -13.84 10.33
CA THR A 124 1.71 -14.44 11.37
C THR A 124 1.91 -15.95 11.49
N ILE A 125 2.49 -16.60 10.48
CA ILE A 125 2.71 -18.05 10.50
C ILE A 125 3.72 -18.42 11.59
N GLY A 126 3.34 -19.36 12.46
CA GLY A 126 4.12 -19.78 13.61
C GLY A 126 3.98 -18.85 14.82
N ARG A 127 3.09 -17.86 14.76
CA ARG A 127 2.82 -16.95 15.88
C ARG A 127 1.46 -17.23 16.50
N ARG A 128 1.36 -16.86 17.77
CA ARG A 128 0.13 -16.97 18.56
C ARG A 128 -0.22 -15.59 19.06
N TRP A 129 -1.51 -15.31 19.11
CA TRP A 129 -2.04 -14.06 19.64
C TRP A 129 -3.20 -14.37 20.58
N PRO A 130 -3.44 -13.51 21.58
CA PRO A 130 -4.60 -13.65 22.45
C PRO A 130 -5.90 -13.43 21.66
N PRO A 131 -7.05 -13.94 22.13
CA PRO A 131 -8.35 -13.69 21.49
C PRO A 131 -8.76 -12.21 21.53
N GLU A 132 -8.25 -11.47 22.51
CA GLU A 132 -8.47 -10.03 22.67
C GLU A 132 -7.11 -9.35 22.87
N GLY A 133 -6.91 -8.20 22.24
CA GLY A 133 -5.64 -7.47 22.32
C GLY A 133 -5.41 -6.62 21.08
N LYS A 134 -4.39 -5.75 21.16
CA LYS A 134 -4.10 -4.81 20.06
C LYS A 134 -3.61 -5.52 18.81
N ILE A 135 -2.93 -6.66 18.98
CA ILE A 135 -2.50 -7.48 17.84
C ILE A 135 -3.72 -8.03 17.12
N THR A 136 -4.70 -8.59 17.83
CA THR A 136 -5.94 -9.12 17.24
C THR A 136 -6.73 -8.04 16.51
N ASP A 137 -6.87 -6.85 17.11
CA ASP A 137 -7.49 -5.69 16.44
C ASP A 137 -6.77 -5.33 15.14
N ILE A 138 -5.44 -5.44 15.12
CA ILE A 138 -4.65 -5.18 13.92
C ILE A 138 -4.85 -6.26 12.87
N LEU A 139 -4.90 -7.54 13.25
CA LEU A 139 -5.14 -8.62 12.30
C LEU A 139 -6.52 -8.49 11.62
N VAL A 140 -7.54 -8.06 12.37
CA VAL A 140 -8.86 -7.72 11.81
C VAL A 140 -8.76 -6.52 10.85
N MET A 141 -7.94 -5.52 11.15
CA MET A 141 -7.69 -4.42 10.21
C MET A 141 -6.92 -4.89 8.96
N VAL A 142 -6.00 -5.83 9.08
CA VAL A 142 -5.28 -6.42 7.93
C VAL A 142 -6.25 -7.15 7.01
N ASP A 143 -7.21 -7.90 7.56
CA ASP A 143 -8.27 -8.53 6.78
C ASP A 143 -9.07 -7.52 5.96
N ALA A 144 -9.46 -6.41 6.59
CA ALA A 144 -10.13 -5.31 5.91
C ALA A 144 -9.24 -4.68 4.82
N ASP A 145 -7.96 -4.48 5.10
CA ASP A 145 -6.99 -3.94 4.14
C ASP A 145 -6.78 -4.87 2.93
N ILE A 146 -6.81 -6.20 3.12
CA ILE A 146 -6.75 -7.17 2.02
C ILE A 146 -7.95 -6.98 1.08
N ALA A 147 -9.16 -6.88 1.64
CA ALA A 147 -10.37 -6.65 0.84
C ALA A 147 -10.29 -5.32 0.05
N GLN A 148 -9.78 -4.25 0.68
CA GLN A 148 -9.57 -2.97 -0.01
C GLN A 148 -8.47 -3.05 -1.08
N GLY A 149 -7.39 -3.78 -0.82
CA GLY A 149 -6.32 -4.02 -1.79
C GLY A 149 -6.81 -4.78 -3.02
N LEU A 150 -7.64 -5.82 -2.83
CA LEU A 150 -8.28 -6.55 -3.93
C LEU A 150 -9.24 -5.66 -4.71
N GLN A 151 -10.05 -4.85 -4.04
CA GLN A 151 -10.92 -3.88 -4.73
C GLN A 151 -10.10 -2.91 -5.59
N ALA A 152 -9.01 -2.37 -5.06
CA ALA A 152 -8.10 -1.51 -5.82
C ALA A 152 -7.46 -2.24 -7.02
N CYS A 153 -7.17 -3.55 -6.92
CA CYS A 153 -6.70 -4.34 -8.06
C CYS A 153 -7.75 -4.40 -9.18
N ARG A 154 -9.05 -4.54 -8.85
CA ARG A 154 -10.13 -4.55 -9.84
C ARG A 154 -10.21 -3.21 -10.57
N GLU A 155 -10.11 -2.11 -9.83
CA GLU A 155 -10.12 -0.75 -10.39
C GLU A 155 -8.88 -0.48 -11.25
N GLU A 156 -7.71 -0.99 -10.83
CA GLU A 156 -6.46 -0.91 -11.58
C GLU A 156 -6.57 -1.65 -12.92
N ILE A 157 -7.18 -2.84 -12.94
CA ILE A 157 -7.47 -3.59 -14.18
C ILE A 157 -8.44 -2.81 -15.07
N GLN A 158 -9.57 -2.36 -14.52
CA GLN A 158 -10.61 -1.66 -15.28
C GLN A 158 -10.10 -0.34 -15.87
N GLY A 159 -9.21 0.34 -15.15
CA GLY A 159 -8.55 1.57 -15.59
C GLY A 159 -7.42 1.36 -16.60
N GLY A 160 -7.12 0.12 -16.99
CA GLY A 160 -6.00 -0.21 -17.88
C GLY A 160 -4.62 0.09 -17.27
N GLY A 161 -4.53 0.12 -15.94
CA GLY A 161 -3.29 0.42 -15.20
C GLY A 161 -2.34 -0.77 -15.06
N VAL A 162 -2.81 -1.99 -15.36
CA VAL A 162 -1.98 -3.19 -15.25
C VAL A 162 -1.02 -3.30 -16.43
N VAL A 163 0.26 -3.07 -16.14
CA VAL A 163 1.35 -3.22 -17.12
C VAL A 163 1.76 -4.69 -17.27
N ASP A 164 1.71 -5.46 -16.17
CA ASP A 164 2.15 -6.85 -16.13
C ASP A 164 1.12 -7.73 -15.39
N TYR A 165 0.24 -8.36 -16.16
CA TYR A 165 -0.75 -9.30 -15.63
C TYR A 165 -0.11 -10.57 -15.05
N ALA A 166 1.07 -10.99 -15.51
CA ALA A 166 1.75 -12.16 -14.97
C ALA A 166 2.29 -11.87 -13.56
N ALA A 167 2.90 -10.71 -13.35
CA ALA A 167 3.28 -10.25 -12.02
C ALA A 167 2.06 -10.10 -11.10
N GLY A 168 0.94 -9.56 -11.61
CA GLY A 168 -0.32 -9.47 -10.88
C GLY A 168 -0.84 -10.84 -10.41
N ARG A 169 -0.88 -11.85 -11.31
CA ARG A 169 -1.23 -13.24 -10.93
C ARG A 169 -0.32 -13.80 -9.84
N ALA A 170 0.99 -13.62 -9.99
CA ALA A 170 1.96 -14.13 -9.03
C ALA A 170 1.75 -13.53 -7.62
N VAL A 171 1.33 -12.27 -7.51
CA VAL A 171 1.00 -11.65 -6.22
C VAL A 171 -0.27 -12.27 -5.62
N LEU A 172 -1.31 -12.49 -6.43
CA LEU A 172 -2.55 -13.14 -5.96
C LEU A 172 -2.30 -14.59 -5.53
N GLU A 173 -1.54 -15.37 -6.29
CA GLU A 173 -1.15 -16.74 -5.94
C GLU A 173 -0.39 -16.78 -4.61
N LYS A 174 0.56 -15.85 -4.41
CA LYS A 174 1.28 -15.72 -3.13
C LYS A 174 0.36 -15.38 -1.98
N LEU A 175 -0.60 -14.47 -2.18
CA LEU A 175 -1.59 -14.08 -1.16
C LEU A 175 -2.46 -15.27 -0.77
N THR A 176 -2.98 -16.01 -1.75
CA THR A 176 -3.75 -17.24 -1.50
C THR A 176 -2.92 -18.25 -0.70
N SER A 177 -1.68 -18.52 -1.12
CA SER A 177 -0.79 -19.46 -0.42
C SER A 177 -0.57 -19.09 1.05
N VAL A 178 -0.25 -17.83 1.34
CA VAL A 178 0.04 -17.42 2.73
C VAL A 178 -1.21 -17.41 3.62
N LEU A 179 -2.38 -17.12 3.05
CA LEU A 179 -3.64 -17.21 3.79
C LEU A 179 -3.98 -18.68 4.11
N GLU A 180 -3.81 -19.60 3.16
CA GLU A 180 -4.00 -21.04 3.41
C GLU A 180 -2.99 -21.60 4.41
N GLU A 181 -1.73 -21.15 4.37
CA GLU A 181 -0.72 -21.53 5.35
C GLU A 181 -1.05 -20.98 6.74
N SER A 182 -1.48 -19.72 6.83
CA SER A 182 -1.87 -19.10 8.10
C SER A 182 -3.14 -19.73 8.69
N GLU A 183 -4.12 -20.08 7.87
CA GLU A 183 -5.35 -20.76 8.32
C GLU A 183 -5.02 -22.10 8.98
N LYS A 184 -4.18 -22.92 8.33
CA LYS A 184 -3.73 -24.22 8.86
C LYS A 184 -2.92 -24.09 10.14
N ASP A 185 -2.05 -23.09 10.22
CA ASP A 185 -1.26 -22.83 11.42
C ASP A 185 -2.14 -22.45 12.60
N VAL A 186 -3.11 -21.53 12.38
CA VAL A 186 -4.07 -21.10 13.40
C VAL A 186 -4.96 -22.26 13.87
N GLU A 187 -5.44 -23.08 12.95
CA GLU A 187 -6.22 -24.29 13.27
C GLU A 187 -5.40 -25.26 14.14
N ALA A 188 -4.10 -25.43 13.86
CA ALA A 188 -3.24 -26.37 14.57
C ALA A 188 -3.03 -26.02 16.06
N TRP A 189 -3.05 -24.73 16.43
CA TRP A 189 -2.97 -24.31 17.83
C TRP A 189 -4.33 -23.95 18.46
N GLY A 190 -5.42 -24.04 17.69
CA GLY A 190 -6.78 -23.80 18.16
C GLY A 190 -7.15 -22.32 18.32
N GLY A 191 -6.53 -21.45 17.53
CA GLY A 191 -6.82 -20.02 17.51
C GLY A 191 -8.02 -19.62 16.66
N GLU A 192 -8.40 -18.35 16.74
CA GLU A 192 -9.39 -17.75 15.83
C GLU A 192 -8.68 -17.17 14.61
N TYR A 193 -9.11 -17.58 13.41
CA TYR A 193 -8.51 -17.13 12.15
C TYR A 193 -9.00 -15.73 11.79
N PRO A 194 -8.11 -14.72 11.69
CA PRO A 194 -8.53 -13.33 11.57
C PRO A 194 -8.78 -12.88 10.13
N PHE A 195 -8.40 -13.66 9.11
CA PHE A 195 -8.38 -13.22 7.70
C PHE A 195 -9.49 -13.84 6.82
N GLU A 196 -10.63 -14.16 7.42
CA GLU A 196 -11.72 -14.85 6.71
C GLU A 196 -12.18 -14.08 5.46
N ARG A 197 -12.44 -12.77 5.59
CA ARG A 197 -13.05 -12.00 4.49
C ARG A 197 -12.07 -11.82 3.33
N GLY A 198 -10.81 -11.54 3.64
CA GLY A 198 -9.71 -11.45 2.69
C GLY A 198 -9.49 -12.77 1.96
N PHE A 199 -9.60 -13.89 2.67
CA PHE A 199 -9.49 -15.23 2.10
C PHE A 199 -10.59 -15.56 1.10
N PHE A 200 -11.86 -15.31 1.45
CA PHE A 200 -12.96 -15.47 0.49
C PHE A 200 -12.81 -14.50 -0.69
N SER A 201 -12.43 -13.25 -0.42
CA SER A 201 -12.28 -12.23 -1.46
C SER A 201 -11.20 -12.56 -2.50
N VAL A 202 -10.07 -13.15 -2.08
CA VAL A 202 -9.01 -13.54 -3.02
C VAL A 202 -9.40 -14.77 -3.84
N ARG A 203 -10.13 -15.73 -3.25
CA ARG A 203 -10.65 -16.90 -3.98
C ARG A 203 -11.68 -16.52 -5.04
N ASP A 204 -12.50 -15.51 -4.75
CA ASP A 204 -13.47 -14.95 -5.69
C ASP A 204 -12.86 -13.91 -6.66
N PHE A 205 -11.55 -13.64 -6.54
CA PHE A 205 -10.87 -12.73 -7.43
C PHE A 205 -10.63 -13.38 -8.80
N LYS A 206 -11.04 -12.69 -9.86
CA LYS A 206 -10.82 -13.10 -11.25
C LYS A 206 -9.99 -12.02 -11.94
N LEU A 207 -8.82 -12.41 -12.40
CA LEU A 207 -7.92 -11.56 -13.18
C LEU A 207 -8.15 -11.76 -14.69
#